data_AF-A0A2W6BJ49-F1
#
_entry.id   AF-A0A2W6BJ49-F1
#
_cell.length_a   1.000
_cell.length_b   1.000
_cell.length_c   1.000
_cell.angle_alpha   90.00
_cell.angle_beta   90.00
_cell.angle_gamma   90.00
#
_symmetry.space_group_name_H-M   'P 1'
#
loop_
_entity.id
_entity.type
_entity.pdbx_description
1 polymer ?
#
loop_
_entity_poly.entity_id
_entity_poly.type
_entity_poly.pdbx_seq_one_letter_code
_entity_poly.pdbx_strand_id
1 'polypeptide(L)'
;MTAWVGRHHGAAAAEHDPLISLSISPTPAHVPTARLVVVAAARKLGAQLGALDDIKLAVSEACNRAIAAAIRCELTDAVELSISRQRTSAGGEHIVLAVRDYAPYRYRYRYRFRMARDGDRCLHRTVRRIGERAAAPGRNDR
;
A
#
# COMPACT_ATOMS: atom_id res chain seq x y z
N MET A 1 14.31 -20.13 25.43
CA MET A 1 13.83 -18.89 26.06
C MET A 1 14.44 -17.72 25.31
N THR A 2 13.57 -16.95 24.64
CA THR A 2 13.68 -15.53 24.25
C THR A 2 15.01 -14.97 23.73
N ALA A 3 15.05 -14.71 22.42
CA ALA A 3 15.55 -13.45 21.87
C ALA A 3 15.05 -13.29 20.41
N TRP A 4 13.74 -13.04 20.25
CA TRP A 4 13.22 -12.47 19.00
C TRP A 4 13.60 -10.99 19.00
N VAL A 5 14.83 -10.70 18.57
CA VAL A 5 15.32 -9.32 18.42
C VAL A 5 14.59 -8.73 17.22
N GLY A 6 13.74 -7.76 17.50
CA GLY A 6 12.98 -7.00 16.53
C GLY A 6 13.89 -6.54 15.40
N ARG A 7 13.70 -7.13 14.22
CA ARG A 7 14.16 -6.50 12.99
C ARG A 7 13.35 -5.22 12.84
N HIS A 8 14.02 -4.11 13.11
CA HIS A 8 13.72 -2.85 12.46
C HIS A 8 13.61 -3.15 10.97
N HIS A 9 12.38 -3.24 10.46
CA HIS A 9 12.10 -3.22 9.05
C HIS A 9 12.44 -1.80 8.61
N GLY A 10 13.72 -1.61 8.33
CA GLY A 10 14.30 -0.36 7.90
C GLY A 10 13.42 0.25 6.82
N ALA A 11 13.05 1.49 7.07
CA ALA A 11 12.32 2.38 6.20
C ALA A 11 12.95 2.41 4.80
N ALA A 12 12.53 1.49 3.95
CA ALA A 12 12.94 1.44 2.55
C ALA A 12 11.69 1.41 1.67
N ALA A 13 10.98 2.54 1.63
CA ALA A 13 10.49 3.18 0.41
C ALA A 13 9.23 4.03 0.66
N ALA A 14 9.41 5.24 1.17
CA ALA A 14 8.53 6.34 0.81
C ALA A 14 9.34 7.63 0.89
N GLU A 15 9.65 8.21 -0.25
CA GLU A 15 10.24 9.55 -0.37
C GLU A 15 9.22 10.65 0.01
N HIS A 16 8.28 10.38 0.93
CA HIS A 16 7.19 11.27 1.36
C HIS A 16 6.81 10.89 2.80
N ASP A 17 6.65 11.89 3.68
CA ASP A 17 6.22 11.71 5.08
C ASP A 17 4.74 11.25 5.13
N PRO A 18 4.45 9.99 5.51
CA PRO A 18 3.10 9.46 5.48
C PRO A 18 2.29 9.97 6.67
N LEU A 19 1.01 10.32 6.42
CA LEU A 19 0.09 10.70 7.49
C LEU A 19 -0.07 9.57 8.51
N ILE A 20 -0.12 8.33 8.02
CA ILE A 20 -0.09 7.13 8.87
C ILE A 20 0.80 6.06 8.26
N SER A 21 1.44 5.31 9.16
CA SER A 21 2.05 4.01 8.90
C SER A 21 1.43 3.01 9.88
N LEU A 22 0.90 1.90 9.37
CA LEU A 22 0.24 0.86 10.15
C LEU A 22 0.83 -0.50 9.78
N SER A 23 1.24 -1.27 10.78
CA SER A 23 1.70 -2.65 10.61
C SER A 23 0.68 -3.58 11.27
N ILE A 24 0.21 -4.58 10.53
CA ILE A 24 -0.69 -5.61 11.06
C ILE A 24 -0.06 -7.00 10.88
N SER A 25 -0.31 -7.91 11.81
CA SER A 25 0.02 -9.32 11.60
C SER A 25 -0.79 -9.87 10.42
N PRO A 26 -0.25 -10.83 9.64
CA PRO A 26 -0.90 -11.35 8.44
C PRO A 26 -2.06 -12.30 8.76
N THR A 27 -3.09 -11.80 9.45
CA THR A 27 -4.31 -12.53 9.81
C THR A 27 -5.54 -11.79 9.27
N PRO A 28 -6.54 -12.50 8.71
CA PRO A 28 -7.75 -11.87 8.18
C PRO A 28 -8.51 -11.01 9.21
N ALA A 29 -8.40 -11.35 10.49
CA ALA A 29 -9.02 -10.63 11.60
C ALA A 29 -8.58 -9.15 11.72
N HIS A 30 -7.41 -8.78 11.21
CA HIS A 30 -6.91 -7.40 11.27
C HIS A 30 -7.34 -6.51 10.09
N VAL A 31 -7.93 -7.09 9.03
CA VAL A 31 -8.34 -6.33 7.83
C VAL A 31 -9.43 -5.28 8.14
N PRO A 32 -10.44 -5.55 9.00
CA PRO A 32 -11.40 -4.53 9.41
C PRO A 32 -10.74 -3.33 10.10
N THR A 33 -9.78 -3.57 10.99
CA THR A 33 -9.02 -2.50 11.67
C THR A 33 -8.23 -1.67 10.67
N ALA A 34 -7.57 -2.32 9.70
CA ALA A 34 -6.85 -1.62 8.63
C ALA A 34 -7.78 -0.71 7.82
N ARG A 35 -8.97 -1.20 7.45
CA ARG A 35 -9.99 -0.37 6.75
C ARG A 35 -10.38 0.84 7.57
N LEU A 36 -10.66 0.66 8.87
CA LEU A 36 -11.07 1.76 9.75
C LEU A 36 -10.01 2.86 9.81
N VAL A 37 -8.77 2.48 10.06
CA VAL A 37 -7.64 3.41 10.17
C VAL A 37 -7.40 4.13 8.84
N VAL A 38 -7.38 3.40 7.72
CA VAL A 38 -7.16 3.99 6.39
C VAL A 38 -8.28 4.93 5.98
N VAL A 39 -9.55 4.59 6.26
CA VAL A 39 -10.69 5.48 5.98
C VAL A 39 -10.61 6.75 6.82
N ALA A 40 -10.29 6.62 8.12
CA ALA A 40 -10.11 7.79 8.99
C ALA A 40 -9.00 8.71 8.48
N ALA A 41 -7.86 8.13 8.08
CA ALA A 41 -6.75 8.88 7.54
C ALA A 41 -7.08 9.50 6.17
N ALA A 42 -7.77 8.78 5.29
CA ALA A 42 -8.21 9.31 3.99
C ALA A 42 -9.17 10.50 4.14
N ARG A 43 -10.10 10.43 5.10
CA ARG A 43 -10.96 11.57 5.47
C ARG A 43 -10.14 12.77 5.93
N LYS A 44 -9.13 12.56 6.79
CA LYS A 44 -8.20 13.61 7.23
C LYS A 44 -7.39 14.20 6.06
N LEU A 45 -7.16 13.41 5.01
CA LEU A 45 -6.53 13.87 3.78
C LEU A 45 -7.48 14.59 2.80
N GLY A 46 -8.78 14.65 3.11
CA GLY A 46 -9.80 15.32 2.29
C GLY A 46 -10.39 14.44 1.20
N ALA A 47 -10.33 13.11 1.34
CA ALA A 47 -11.03 12.20 0.43
C ALA A 47 -12.56 12.41 0.55
N GLN A 48 -13.23 12.50 -0.58
CA GLN A 48 -14.69 12.65 -0.63
C GLN A 48 -15.40 11.37 -0.19
N LEU A 49 -16.64 11.51 0.29
CA LEU A 49 -17.45 10.38 0.80
C LEU A 49 -17.60 9.25 -0.23
N GLY A 50 -17.84 9.57 -1.51
CA GLY A 50 -17.96 8.58 -2.58
C GLY A 50 -16.71 7.74 -2.81
N ALA A 51 -15.52 8.28 -2.51
CA ALA A 51 -14.27 7.55 -2.63
C ALA A 51 -14.02 6.58 -1.46
N LEU A 52 -14.72 6.72 -0.32
CA LEU A 52 -14.43 5.92 0.87
C LEU A 52 -14.80 4.45 0.71
N ASP A 53 -15.83 4.13 -0.06
CA ASP A 53 -16.21 2.74 -0.31
C ASP A 53 -15.24 2.06 -1.28
N ASP A 54 -14.76 2.78 -2.29
CA ASP A 54 -13.68 2.33 -3.17
C ASP A 54 -12.38 2.09 -2.38
N ILE A 55 -12.04 2.97 -1.43
CA ILE A 55 -10.91 2.77 -0.52
C ILE A 55 -11.08 1.50 0.31
N LYS A 56 -12.26 1.29 0.91
CA LYS A 56 -12.52 0.09 1.72
C LYS A 56 -12.35 -1.17 0.90
N LEU A 57 -12.86 -1.19 -0.35
CA LEU A 57 -12.72 -2.31 -1.26
C LEU A 57 -11.24 -2.55 -1.61
N ALA A 58 -10.53 -1.49 -2.02
CA ALA A 58 -9.12 -1.52 -2.38
C ALA A 58 -8.22 -2.03 -1.24
N VAL A 59 -8.44 -1.53 -0.01
CA VAL A 59 -7.72 -1.99 1.19
C VAL A 59 -8.00 -3.47 1.44
N SER A 60 -9.27 -3.87 1.38
CA SER A 60 -9.66 -5.27 1.65
C SER A 60 -8.99 -6.23 0.67
N GLU A 61 -9.05 -5.91 -0.63
CA GLU A 61 -8.45 -6.73 -1.67
C GLU A 61 -6.92 -6.80 -1.51
N ALA A 62 -6.26 -5.66 -1.31
CA ALA A 62 -4.81 -5.60 -1.17
C ALA A 62 -4.32 -6.35 0.08
N CYS A 63 -4.95 -6.12 1.23
CA CYS A 63 -4.59 -6.81 2.48
C CYS A 63 -4.86 -8.31 2.40
N ASN A 64 -6.03 -8.74 1.91
CA ASN A 64 -6.32 -10.17 1.77
C ASN A 64 -5.34 -10.86 0.81
N ARG A 65 -4.93 -10.18 -0.27
CA ARG A 65 -3.94 -10.74 -1.20
C ARG A 65 -2.55 -10.85 -0.58
N ALA A 66 -2.13 -9.85 0.18
CA ALA A 66 -0.90 -9.87 0.97
C ALA A 66 -0.92 -10.99 2.03
N ILE A 67 -2.00 -11.08 2.81
CA ILE A 67 -2.20 -12.12 3.83
C ILE A 67 -2.19 -13.51 3.21
N ALA A 68 -2.90 -13.71 2.10
CA ALA A 68 -2.91 -14.99 1.40
C ALA A 68 -1.51 -15.37 0.89
N ALA A 69 -0.70 -14.41 0.45
CA ALA A 69 0.69 -14.66 0.08
C ALA A 69 1.55 -15.05 1.29
N ALA A 70 1.38 -14.36 2.43
CA ALA A 70 2.07 -14.70 3.67
C ALA A 70 1.71 -16.11 4.15
N ILE A 71 0.44 -16.48 4.18
CA ILE A 71 -0.03 -17.82 4.58
C ILE A 71 0.56 -18.91 3.67
N ARG A 72 0.51 -18.73 2.34
CA ARG A 72 1.06 -19.70 1.38
C ARG A 72 2.57 -19.89 1.50
N CYS A 73 3.28 -18.89 2.01
CA CYS A 73 4.73 -18.93 2.20
C CYS A 73 5.13 -19.11 3.67
N GLU A 74 4.17 -19.40 4.56
CA GLU A 74 4.38 -19.60 6.00
C GLU A 74 5.12 -18.44 6.68
N LEU A 75 4.80 -17.21 6.26
CA LEU A 75 5.44 -16.00 6.75
C LEU A 75 4.63 -15.39 7.89
N THR A 76 5.36 -14.86 8.87
CA THR A 76 4.81 -14.10 10.00
C THR A 76 5.12 -12.61 9.89
N ASP A 77 5.85 -12.19 8.85
CA ASP A 77 6.17 -10.80 8.60
C ASP A 77 4.89 -9.96 8.46
N ALA A 78 4.96 -8.72 8.95
CA ALA A 78 3.80 -7.83 8.97
C ALA A 78 3.39 -7.41 7.56
N VAL A 79 2.08 -7.16 7.40
CA VAL A 79 1.55 -6.40 6.27
C VAL A 79 1.60 -4.93 6.66
N GLU A 80 2.31 -4.13 5.88
CA GLU A 80 2.49 -2.70 6.11
C GLU A 80 1.55 -1.89 5.23
N LEU A 81 0.89 -0.91 5.84
CA LEU A 81 0.05 0.05 5.18
C LEU A 81 0.60 1.46 5.41
N SER A 82 0.57 2.30 4.39
CA SER A 82 0.80 3.73 4.55
C SER A 82 -0.12 4.57 3.70
N ILE A 83 -0.46 5.76 4.20
CA ILE A 83 -1.23 6.74 3.45
C ILE A 83 -0.52 8.09 3.48
N SER A 84 -0.40 8.75 2.33
CA SER A 84 0.29 10.03 2.21
C SER A 84 -0.35 10.92 1.15
N ARG A 85 -0.01 12.21 1.15
CA ARG A 85 -0.24 13.10 0.01
C ARG A 85 0.97 13.07 -0.90
N GLN A 86 0.73 13.00 -2.20
CA GLN A 86 1.76 13.10 -3.21
C GLN A 86 1.37 14.15 -4.24
N ARG A 87 2.26 15.12 -4.45
CA ARG A 87 2.13 16.12 -5.52
C ARG A 87 2.42 15.48 -6.88
N THR A 88 1.69 15.89 -7.90
CA THR A 88 1.89 15.45 -9.27
C THR A 88 2.79 16.42 -10.02
N SER A 89 3.42 15.94 -11.09
CA SER A 89 4.22 16.77 -11.99
C SER A 89 3.38 17.86 -12.69
N ALA A 90 2.05 17.68 -12.78
CA ALA A 90 1.12 18.65 -13.35
C ALA A 90 0.59 19.67 -12.31
N GLY A 91 1.16 19.72 -11.10
CA GLY A 91 0.80 20.69 -10.06
C GLY A 91 -0.41 20.29 -9.20
N GLY A 92 -1.06 19.16 -9.48
CA GLY A 92 -2.14 18.61 -8.64
C GLY A 92 -1.62 17.81 -7.44
N GLU A 93 -2.50 17.34 -6.57
CA GLU A 93 -2.17 16.41 -5.49
C GLU A 93 -3.12 15.21 -5.50
N HIS A 94 -2.58 14.04 -5.21
CA HIS A 94 -3.38 12.84 -4.97
C HIS A 94 -3.02 12.22 -3.63
N ILE A 95 -4.01 11.55 -3.04
CA ILE A 95 -3.78 10.66 -1.92
C ILE A 95 -3.20 9.36 -2.44
N VAL A 96 -2.14 8.89 -1.79
CA VAL A 96 -1.50 7.62 -2.08
C VAL A 96 -1.71 6.69 -0.90
N LEU A 97 -2.39 5.57 -1.15
CA LEU A 97 -2.43 4.42 -0.24
C LEU A 97 -1.45 3.37 -0.77
N ALA A 98 -0.59 2.86 0.12
CA ALA A 98 0.31 1.76 -0.15
C ALA A 98 0.02 0.58 0.80
N VAL A 99 -0.03 -0.63 0.25
CA VAL A 99 0.03 -1.88 1.01
C VAL A 99 1.27 -2.64 0.55
N ARG A 100 2.02 -3.19 1.49
CA ARG A 100 3.25 -3.94 1.27
C ARG A 100 3.25 -5.20 2.13
N ASP A 101 3.74 -6.28 1.55
CA ASP A 101 4.08 -7.52 2.23
C ASP A 101 5.55 -7.90 1.96
N TYR A 102 6.05 -8.84 2.76
CA TYR A 102 7.44 -9.32 2.68
C TYR A 102 7.57 -10.70 2.04
N ALA A 103 6.56 -11.15 1.30
CA ALA A 103 6.64 -12.46 0.68
C ALA A 103 7.84 -12.57 -0.28
N PRO A 104 8.65 -13.65 -0.18
CA PRO A 104 9.93 -13.74 -0.86
C PRO A 104 9.70 -13.66 -2.37
N TYR A 105 10.36 -12.67 -3.00
CA TYR A 105 10.61 -12.32 -4.42
C TYR A 105 9.60 -12.63 -5.54
N ARG A 106 8.58 -13.46 -5.34
CA ARG A 106 7.48 -13.75 -6.27
C ARG A 106 6.20 -12.98 -5.96
N TYR A 107 6.05 -12.42 -4.76
CA TYR A 107 4.78 -11.79 -4.34
C TYR A 107 4.91 -10.43 -3.65
N ARG A 108 6.08 -9.75 -3.67
CA ARG A 108 6.15 -8.38 -3.13
C ARG A 108 5.30 -7.44 -3.97
N TYR A 109 4.09 -7.16 -3.52
CA TYR A 109 3.17 -6.26 -4.20
C TYR A 109 3.14 -4.92 -3.48
N ARG A 110 3.50 -3.86 -4.21
CA ARG A 110 3.12 -2.51 -3.81
C ARG A 110 1.83 -2.16 -4.50
N TYR A 111 0.75 -2.05 -3.74
CA TYR A 111 -0.53 -1.55 -4.24
C TYR A 111 -0.54 -0.05 -4.09
N ARG A 112 -0.48 0.71 -5.18
CA ARG A 112 -0.65 2.16 -5.13
C ARG A 112 -2.03 2.51 -5.65
N PHE A 113 -2.76 3.31 -4.89
CA PHE A 113 -4.02 3.91 -5.32
C PHE A 113 -3.83 5.42 -5.37
N ARG A 114 -4.24 6.06 -6.46
CA ARG A 114 -4.36 7.52 -6.53
C ARG A 114 -5.83 7.87 -6.33
N MET A 115 -6.10 9.04 -5.78
CA MET A 115 -7.46 9.58 -5.68
C MET A 115 -7.44 11.05 -6.10
N ALA A 116 -8.30 11.42 -7.04
CA ALA A 116 -8.53 12.82 -7.37
C ALA A 116 -9.32 13.48 -6.22
N ARG A 117 -9.03 14.74 -5.92
CA ARG A 117 -9.79 15.49 -4.90
C ARG A 117 -11.23 15.81 -5.34
N ASP A 118 -11.49 15.80 -6.65
CA ASP A 118 -12.75 16.26 -7.26
C ASP A 118 -13.81 15.19 -7.48
N GLY A 119 -13.70 14.02 -6.84
CA GLY A 119 -14.79 13.04 -6.82
C GLY A 119 -14.96 12.19 -8.08
N ASP A 120 -14.34 12.60 -9.20
CA ASP A 120 -14.37 11.80 -10.42
C ASP A 120 -13.35 10.65 -10.33
N ARG A 121 -13.89 9.43 -10.33
CA ARG A 121 -13.20 8.19 -9.92
C ARG A 121 -11.90 7.99 -10.68
N CYS A 122 -10.79 8.07 -9.95
CA CYS A 122 -9.48 7.72 -10.47
C CYS A 122 -8.72 6.83 -9.49
N LEU A 123 -9.32 5.72 -9.06
CA LEU A 123 -8.61 4.67 -8.34
C LEU A 123 -7.69 3.91 -9.31
N HIS A 124 -6.59 4.54 -9.71
CA HIS A 124 -5.58 3.86 -10.52
C HIS A 124 -4.80 2.91 -9.61
N ARG A 125 -5.17 1.63 -9.66
CA ARG A 125 -4.47 0.54 -9.00
C ARG A 125 -3.20 0.22 -9.79
N THR A 126 -2.05 0.62 -9.28
CA THR A 126 -0.78 0.12 -9.80
C THR A 126 -0.26 -0.95 -8.85
N VAL A 127 -0.13 -2.17 -9.35
CA VAL A 127 0.56 -3.25 -8.65
C VAL A 127 1.99 -3.29 -9.18
N ARG A 128 2.99 -3.06 -8.33
CA ARG A 128 4.40 -3.19 -8.71
C ARG A 128 5.04 -4.34 -7.93
N ARG A 129 5.71 -5.22 -8.67
CA ARG A 129 6.58 -6.26 -8.10
C ARG A 129 7.87 -5.60 -7.63
N ILE A 130 8.15 -5.61 -6.33
CA ILE A 130 9.42 -5.08 -5.81
C ILE A 130 10.52 -6.11 -6.12
N GLY A 131 11.27 -5.88 -7.19
CA GLY A 131 12.32 -6.76 -7.72
C GLY A 131 12.47 -6.67 -9.23
N GLU A 132 11.43 -6.19 -9.93
CA GLU A 132 11.52 -5.79 -11.33
C GLU A 132 12.03 -4.35 -11.36
N ARG A 133 13.32 -4.16 -11.68
CA ARG A 133 13.78 -2.88 -12.21
C ARG A 133 12.84 -2.60 -13.39
N ALA A 134 12.20 -1.43 -13.43
CA ALA A 134 11.43 -1.04 -14.60
C ALA A 134 12.33 -1.30 -15.82
N ALA A 135 11.96 -2.23 -16.69
CA ALA A 135 12.58 -2.31 -18.00
C ALA A 135 12.41 -0.92 -18.59
N ALA A 136 13.53 -0.21 -18.76
CA ALA A 136 13.55 1.05 -19.46
C ALA A 136 12.86 0.82 -20.82
N PRO A 137 12.04 1.77 -21.32
CA PRO A 137 11.55 1.66 -22.69
C PRO A 137 12.78 1.50 -23.59
N GLY A 138 12.80 0.40 -24.34
CA GLY A 138 13.96 -0.05 -25.10
C GLY A 138 14.55 1.10 -25.91
N ARG A 139 15.83 1.39 -25.65
CA ARG A 139 16.66 2.08 -26.62
C ARG A 139 16.72 1.16 -27.84
N ASN A 140 16.03 1.56 -28.90
CA ASN A 140 16.09 0.90 -30.19
C ASN A 140 17.45 1.23 -30.80
N ASP A 141 18.39 0.29 -30.71
CA ASP A 141 19.68 0.40 -31.38
C ASP A 141 19.47 0.04 -32.85
N ARG A 142 19.56 1.08 -33.70
CA ARG A 142 19.87 0.95 -35.14
C ARG A 142 21.37 0.86 -35.31
#